data_AF-A0A0M2WMH4-F1
#
_entry.id   AF-A0A0M2WMH4-F1
#
_cell.length_a   1.000
_cell.length_b   1.000
_cell.length_c   1.000
_cell.angle_alpha   90.00
_cell.angle_beta   90.00
_cell.angle_gamma   90.00
#
_symmetry.space_group_name_H-M   'P 1'
#
loop_
_entity.id
_entity.type
_entity.pdbx_description
1 polymer ?
#
loop_
_entity_poly.entity_id
_entity_poly.type
_entity_poly.pdbx_seq_one_letter_code
_entity_poly.pdbx_strand_id
1 'polypeptide(L)'
;MRAGAMACALALAGCAGMGGNNGTTGLQMPGKAPADAAVAATWYNPPSEFPGICLTQFKDGSLRFDGGFAFYNPGRWAYDGATSELRLQLAPTPSLELSHAQIVQHMNLLRIEAANNTLVYGVKADTKAIGLGGFVFYRDTPCPVQRG
;
A
#
# COMPACT_ATOMS: atom_id res chain seq x y z
N MET A 1 0.16 -49.44 53.35
CA MET A 1 0.67 -49.03 52.02
C MET A 1 -0.03 -49.85 50.94
N ARG A 2 -1.03 -49.29 50.24
CA ARG A 2 -1.51 -49.76 48.94
C ARG A 2 -2.04 -48.56 48.15
N ALA A 3 -1.46 -48.37 46.98
CA ALA A 3 -1.81 -47.35 46.00
C ALA A 3 -3.13 -47.70 45.28
N GLY A 4 -3.86 -46.68 44.85
CA GLY A 4 -5.05 -46.79 44.01
C GLY A 4 -5.41 -45.42 43.46
N ALA A 5 -4.94 -45.14 42.24
CA ALA A 5 -5.25 -43.94 41.47
C ALA A 5 -6.68 -44.01 40.90
N MET A 6 -7.34 -42.86 40.76
CA MET A 6 -8.07 -42.46 39.55
C MET A 6 -8.45 -40.98 39.65
N ALA A 7 -7.79 -40.16 38.82
CA ALA A 7 -8.12 -38.77 38.58
C ALA A 7 -9.03 -38.68 37.35
N CYS A 8 -10.13 -37.93 37.47
CA CYS A 8 -10.94 -37.49 36.35
C CYS A 8 -11.50 -36.09 36.67
N ALA A 9 -10.94 -35.07 36.02
CA ALA A 9 -11.66 -33.82 35.76
C ALA A 9 -11.05 -33.18 34.51
N LEU A 10 -11.86 -33.19 33.46
CA LEU A 10 -11.60 -32.60 32.15
C LEU A 10 -11.79 -31.07 32.21
N ALA A 11 -10.87 -30.40 31.51
CA ALA A 11 -11.07 -29.25 30.62
C ALA A 11 -11.88 -28.04 31.13
N LEU A 12 -11.16 -26.92 31.30
CA LEU A 12 -11.54 -25.68 30.64
C LEU A 12 -10.31 -25.12 29.93
N ALA A 13 -10.35 -25.24 28.60
CA ALA A 13 -9.47 -24.54 27.68
C ALA A 13 -9.72 -23.03 27.84
N GLY A 14 -8.89 -22.39 28.67
CA GLY A 14 -8.71 -20.95 28.59
C GLY A 14 -7.93 -20.66 27.32
N CYS A 15 -8.55 -19.94 26.38
CA CYS A 15 -7.94 -19.44 25.16
C CYS A 15 -6.68 -18.63 25.51
N ALA A 16 -5.53 -19.31 25.51
CA ALA A 16 -4.25 -18.63 25.39
C ALA A 16 -4.30 -17.90 24.06
N GLY A 17 -4.27 -16.57 24.13
CA GLY A 17 -4.32 -15.66 23.00
C GLY A 17 -3.43 -16.18 21.89
N MET A 18 -4.09 -16.46 20.76
CA MET A 18 -3.52 -16.86 19.49
C MET A 18 -2.25 -16.05 19.26
N GLY A 19 -1.15 -16.78 19.07
CA GLY A 19 0.18 -16.24 18.93
C GLY A 19 0.23 -15.09 17.94
N GLY A 20 0.90 -14.02 18.35
CA GLY A 20 1.51 -13.06 17.46
C GLY A 20 2.57 -13.79 16.64
N ASN A 21 2.13 -14.46 15.58
CA ASN A 21 3.00 -14.88 14.51
C ASN A 21 3.31 -13.61 13.72
N ASN A 22 4.43 -12.95 14.05
CA ASN A 22 5.12 -12.01 13.15
C ASN A 22 5.64 -12.82 11.95
N GLY A 23 4.70 -13.38 11.20
CA GLY A 23 4.95 -13.93 9.89
C GLY A 23 5.35 -12.78 8.98
N THR A 24 6.24 -13.11 8.06
CA THR A 24 6.77 -12.35 6.93
C THR A 24 5.71 -11.83 5.94
N THR A 25 4.49 -11.55 6.41
CA THR A 25 3.40 -10.94 5.65
C THR A 25 3.71 -9.45 5.50
N GLY A 26 4.54 -9.13 4.51
CA GLY A 26 4.69 -7.75 4.06
C GLY A 26 3.35 -7.12 3.67
N LEU A 27 3.34 -5.80 3.50
CA LEU A 27 2.13 -5.05 3.20
C LEU A 27 1.44 -5.62 1.94
N GLN A 28 0.11 -5.74 2.02
CA GLN A 28 -0.70 -6.35 0.97
C GLN A 28 -1.71 -5.33 0.44
N MET A 29 -1.76 -5.19 -0.88
CA MET A 29 -2.83 -4.47 -1.57
C MET A 29 -3.96 -5.43 -1.97
N PRO A 30 -5.22 -4.98 -1.98
CA PRO A 30 -6.32 -5.77 -2.52
C PRO A 30 -6.23 -5.81 -4.06
N GLY A 31 -6.76 -6.88 -4.66
CA GLY A 31 -6.81 -7.05 -6.11
C GLY A 31 -5.88 -8.15 -6.61
N LYS A 32 -5.42 -8.02 -7.85
CA LYS A 32 -4.59 -9.02 -8.53
C LYS A 32 -3.18 -9.06 -7.93
N ALA A 33 -2.68 -10.27 -7.68
CA ALA A 33 -1.31 -10.47 -7.25
C ALA A 33 -0.31 -10.04 -8.35
N PRO A 34 0.72 -9.25 -8.02
CA PRO A 34 1.81 -8.94 -8.94
C PRO A 34 2.63 -10.18 -9.31
N ALA A 35 3.34 -10.12 -10.44
CA ALA A 35 4.23 -11.18 -10.88
C ALA A 35 5.51 -11.27 -10.03
N ASP A 36 6.02 -10.13 -9.55
CA ASP A 36 7.19 -10.07 -8.67
C ASP A 36 6.75 -10.25 -7.20
N ALA A 37 7.37 -11.20 -6.49
CA ALA A 37 7.06 -11.51 -5.11
C ALA A 37 7.37 -10.37 -4.13
N ALA A 38 8.29 -9.46 -4.46
CA ALA A 38 8.63 -8.28 -3.65
C ALA A 38 7.62 -7.14 -3.82
N VAL A 39 6.81 -7.18 -4.88
CA VAL A 39 5.87 -6.11 -5.22
C VAL A 39 4.48 -6.43 -4.65
N ALA A 40 3.86 -5.43 -4.03
CA ALA A 40 2.49 -5.50 -3.53
C ALA A 40 1.49 -5.03 -4.58
N ALA A 41 1.82 -3.98 -5.33
CA ALA A 41 1.06 -3.52 -6.48
C ALA A 41 1.90 -2.62 -7.39
N THR A 42 1.50 -2.53 -8.65
CA THR A 42 1.96 -1.52 -9.59
C THR A 42 0.79 -0.72 -10.11
N TRP A 43 1.00 0.58 -10.30
CA TRP A 43 0.07 1.44 -11.00
C TRP A 43 0.80 2.14 -12.13
N TYR A 44 0.14 2.26 -13.27
CA TYR A 44 0.80 2.78 -14.46
C TYR A 44 0.00 3.93 -15.08
N ASN A 45 0.67 5.05 -15.30
CA ASN A 45 0.20 6.11 -16.16
C ASN A 45 0.84 5.92 -17.55
N PRO A 46 0.06 5.55 -18.60
CA PRO A 46 0.58 5.35 -19.95
C PRO A 46 1.19 6.63 -20.53
N PRO A 47 2.17 6.50 -21.45
CA PRO A 47 2.77 7.64 -22.10
C PRO A 47 1.73 8.43 -22.89
N SER A 48 1.89 9.75 -22.88
CA SER A 48 1.15 10.68 -23.73
C SER A 48 2.13 11.80 -24.13
N GLU A 49 1.94 13.02 -23.66
CA GLU A 49 2.93 14.11 -23.82
C GLU A 49 4.22 13.87 -23.01
N PHE A 50 4.14 13.10 -21.92
CA PHE A 50 5.27 12.70 -21.09
C PHE A 50 5.52 11.18 -21.19
N PRO A 51 6.76 10.71 -20.91
CA PRO A 51 7.02 9.29 -20.72
C PRO A 51 6.07 8.68 -19.69
N GLY A 52 5.72 7.41 -19.89
CA GLY A 52 4.84 6.72 -18.95
C GLY A 52 5.48 6.61 -17.56
N ILE A 53 4.66 6.76 -16.52
CA ILE A 53 5.10 6.78 -15.12
C ILE A 53 4.63 5.49 -14.44
N CYS A 54 5.56 4.73 -13.86
CA CYS A 54 5.26 3.60 -13.02
C CYS A 54 5.31 3.99 -11.55
N LEU A 55 4.26 3.65 -10.80
CA LEU A 55 4.25 3.67 -9.35
C LEU A 55 4.34 2.24 -8.82
N THR A 56 5.45 1.91 -8.18
CA THR A 56 5.70 0.59 -7.60
C THR A 56 5.57 0.64 -6.08
N GLN A 57 4.68 -0.20 -5.54
CA GLN A 57 4.47 -0.41 -4.11
C GLN A 57 5.13 -1.72 -3.71
N PHE A 58 6.21 -1.65 -2.94
CA PHE A 58 6.93 -2.84 -2.46
C PHE A 58 6.37 -3.34 -1.13
N LYS A 59 6.43 -4.64 -0.88
CA LYS A 59 5.90 -5.27 0.34
C LYS A 59 6.61 -4.84 1.63
N ASP A 60 7.76 -4.19 1.52
CA ASP A 60 8.49 -3.57 2.64
C ASP A 60 7.99 -2.16 3.01
N GLY A 61 7.00 -1.63 2.28
CA GLY A 61 6.44 -0.30 2.47
C GLY A 61 7.18 0.82 1.74
N SER A 62 8.22 0.50 0.97
CA SER A 62 8.85 1.47 0.07
C SER A 62 7.98 1.73 -1.17
N LEU A 63 8.04 2.97 -1.64
CA LEU A 63 7.33 3.46 -2.82
C LEU A 63 8.35 4.04 -3.80
N ARG A 64 8.23 3.67 -5.08
CA ARG A 64 9.08 4.20 -6.14
C ARG A 64 8.26 4.66 -7.35
N PHE A 65 8.62 5.82 -7.87
CA PHE A 65 8.15 6.39 -9.12
C PHE A 65 9.24 6.25 -10.18
N ASP A 66 8.97 5.54 -11.28
CA ASP A 66 9.88 5.41 -12.42
C ASP A 66 9.29 6.17 -13.61
N GLY A 67 10.10 6.98 -14.31
CA GLY A 67 9.65 7.75 -15.48
C GLY A 67 9.00 9.11 -15.17
N GLY A 68 8.89 9.49 -13.90
CA GLY A 68 8.35 10.78 -13.45
C GLY A 68 8.47 10.95 -11.94
N PHE A 69 8.07 12.11 -11.41
CA PHE A 69 8.00 12.37 -9.97
C PHE A 69 9.26 12.02 -9.15
N ALA A 70 10.45 12.25 -9.71
CA ALA A 70 11.72 11.87 -9.07
C ALA A 70 11.90 12.45 -7.66
N PHE A 71 11.32 13.63 -7.40
CA PHE A 71 11.34 14.29 -6.10
C PHE A 71 10.50 13.58 -5.01
N TYR A 72 9.55 12.73 -5.40
CA TYR A 72 8.83 11.86 -4.46
C TYR A 72 9.58 10.56 -4.15
N ASN A 73 10.75 10.31 -4.76
CA ASN A 73 11.57 9.14 -4.49
C ASN A 73 12.65 9.44 -3.43
N PRO A 74 12.83 8.55 -2.44
CA PRO A 74 12.00 7.39 -2.13
C PRO A 74 10.74 7.79 -1.33
N GLY A 75 9.58 7.24 -1.68
CA GLY A 75 8.35 7.41 -0.90
C GLY A 75 8.10 6.25 0.06
N ARG A 76 7.00 6.31 0.81
CA ARG A 76 6.48 5.22 1.62
C ARG A 76 4.99 5.01 1.34
N TRP A 77 4.52 3.79 1.55
CA TRP A 77 3.10 3.49 1.47
C TRP A 77 2.65 2.53 2.56
N ALA A 78 1.36 2.58 2.85
CA ALA A 78 0.67 1.62 3.70
C ALA A 78 -0.77 1.45 3.22
N TYR A 79 -1.38 0.32 3.54
CA TYR A 79 -2.79 0.07 3.25
C TYR A 79 -3.51 -0.46 4.49
N ASP A 80 -4.65 0.13 4.80
CA ASP A 80 -5.56 -0.34 5.85
C ASP A 80 -6.77 -1.04 5.20
N GLY A 81 -6.83 -2.37 5.37
CA GLY A 81 -7.92 -3.18 4.84
C GLY A 81 -9.26 -2.98 5.53
N ALA A 82 -9.29 -2.51 6.78
CA ALA A 82 -10.54 -2.28 7.50
C ALA A 82 -11.28 -1.05 6.96
N THR A 83 -10.53 -0.01 6.60
CA THR A 83 -11.06 1.27 6.09
C THR A 83 -10.96 1.40 4.57
N SER A 84 -10.29 0.46 3.91
CA SER A 84 -9.97 0.53 2.47
C SER A 84 -9.16 1.77 2.10
N GLU A 85 -8.21 2.16 2.95
CA GLU A 85 -7.41 3.36 2.78
C GLU A 85 -5.98 3.04 2.34
N LEU A 86 -5.58 3.59 1.19
CA LEU A 86 -4.20 3.62 0.73
C LEU A 86 -3.54 4.94 1.14
N ARG A 87 -2.45 4.86 1.90
CA ARG A 87 -1.63 6.01 2.29
C ARG A 87 -0.37 6.05 1.43
N LEU A 88 -0.10 7.19 0.80
CA LEU A 88 1.15 7.49 0.12
C LEU A 88 1.84 8.65 0.85
N GLN A 89 2.91 8.34 1.57
CA GLN A 89 3.76 9.34 2.21
C GLN A 89 4.90 9.69 1.26
N LEU A 90 5.04 10.97 0.96
CA LEU A 90 5.98 11.46 -0.04
C LEU A 90 7.21 12.06 0.65
N ALA A 91 8.38 11.87 0.05
CA ALA A 91 9.63 12.46 0.54
C ALA A 91 9.49 14.00 0.65
N PRO A 92 10.26 14.65 1.54
CA PRO A 92 9.81 15.83 2.31
C PRO A 92 9.58 17.10 1.49
N THR A 93 9.88 17.08 0.18
CA THR A 93 9.55 18.16 -0.74
C THR A 93 9.02 17.60 -2.07
N PRO A 94 8.06 18.29 -2.70
CA PRO A 94 7.35 19.48 -2.23
C PRO A 94 6.41 19.18 -1.07
N SER A 95 6.29 20.13 -0.14
CA SER A 95 5.29 20.05 0.92
C SER A 95 3.90 20.09 0.31
N LEU A 96 3.03 19.15 0.68
CA LEU A 96 1.63 19.16 0.25
C LEU A 96 0.86 20.38 0.75
N GLU A 97 1.27 20.96 1.88
CA GLU A 97 0.72 22.23 2.39
C GLU A 97 0.96 23.38 1.38
N LEU A 98 2.14 23.40 0.77
CA LEU A 98 2.53 24.38 -0.25
C LEU A 98 2.00 24.00 -1.65
N SER A 99 1.63 22.74 -1.88
CA SER A 99 1.22 22.21 -3.19
C SER A 99 -0.28 22.36 -3.47
N HIS A 100 -0.90 23.41 -2.92
CA HIS A 100 -2.34 23.72 -2.89
C HIS A 100 -3.10 23.61 -4.24
N ALA A 101 -2.41 23.52 -5.37
CA ALA A 101 -3.00 23.61 -6.71
C ALA A 101 -3.56 22.31 -7.31
N GLN A 102 -3.46 21.15 -6.65
CA GLN A 102 -3.72 19.86 -7.35
C GLN A 102 -4.86 19.00 -6.79
N ILE A 103 -5.54 19.38 -5.69
CA ILE A 103 -6.59 18.56 -5.05
C ILE A 103 -7.69 18.13 -6.04
N VAL A 104 -8.10 19.03 -6.94
CA VAL A 104 -9.15 18.78 -7.95
C VAL A 104 -8.75 17.74 -9.00
N GLN A 105 -7.47 17.35 -9.04
CA GLN A 105 -6.91 16.43 -10.04
C GLN A 105 -6.74 14.99 -9.50
N HIS A 106 -7.18 14.72 -8.26
CA HIS A 106 -7.05 13.39 -7.66
C HIS A 106 -8.38 12.63 -7.67
N MET A 107 -8.44 11.58 -8.49
CA MET A 107 -9.50 10.58 -8.40
C MET A 107 -9.26 9.68 -7.18
N ASN A 108 -10.30 9.45 -6.38
CA ASN A 108 -10.32 8.62 -5.16
C ASN A 108 -9.52 9.17 -3.96
N LEU A 109 -9.07 10.44 -3.98
CA LEU A 109 -8.45 11.05 -2.81
C LEU A 109 -9.51 11.36 -1.75
N LEU A 110 -9.30 10.86 -0.54
CA LEU A 110 -10.18 11.10 0.61
C LEU A 110 -9.73 12.35 1.37
N ARG A 111 -8.43 12.48 1.62
CA ARG A 111 -7.85 13.60 2.39
C ARG A 111 -6.34 13.74 2.19
N ILE A 112 -5.84 14.91 2.57
CA ILE A 112 -4.41 15.21 2.69
C ILE A 112 -4.08 15.33 4.17
N GLU A 113 -3.15 14.51 4.65
CA GLU A 113 -2.58 14.60 6.00
C GLU A 113 -1.28 15.43 5.90
N ALA A 114 -1.42 16.76 5.76
CA ALA A 114 -0.32 17.68 5.42
C ALA A 114 0.85 17.63 6.42
N ALA A 115 0.56 17.50 7.72
CA ALA A 115 1.57 17.37 8.78
C ALA A 115 2.51 16.17 8.58
N ASN A 116 2.07 15.14 7.84
CA ASN A 116 2.83 13.92 7.59
C ASN A 116 3.31 13.81 6.14
N ASN A 117 3.02 14.80 5.30
CA ASN A 117 3.21 14.78 3.85
C ASN A 117 2.57 13.53 3.19
N THR A 118 1.34 13.20 3.62
CA THR A 118 0.65 11.96 3.23
C THR A 118 -0.65 12.25 2.47
N LEU A 119 -0.81 11.57 1.33
CA LEU A 119 -2.06 11.50 0.57
C LEU A 119 -2.81 10.21 0.96
N VAL A 120 -4.11 10.33 1.24
CA VAL A 120 -4.94 9.17 1.60
C VAL A 120 -6.02 8.96 0.56
N TYR A 121 -6.02 7.78 -0.06
CA TYR A 121 -6.95 7.37 -1.11
C TYR A 121 -7.89 6.27 -0.65
N GLY A 122 -9.14 6.30 -1.12
CA GLY A 122 -10.09 5.22 -0.96
C GLY A 122 -9.86 4.19 -2.06
N VAL A 123 -9.38 3.00 -1.69
CA VAL A 123 -8.95 1.97 -2.63
C VAL A 123 -9.52 0.62 -2.22
N LYS A 124 -10.45 0.11 -3.02
CA LYS A 124 -11.07 -1.22 -2.87
C LYS A 124 -10.44 -2.22 -3.84
N ALA A 125 -10.84 -3.49 -3.78
CA ALA A 125 -10.36 -4.53 -4.70
C ALA A 125 -10.74 -4.26 -6.17
N ASP A 126 -11.87 -3.60 -6.42
CA ASP A 126 -12.39 -3.27 -7.75
C ASP A 126 -11.93 -1.92 -8.29
N THR A 127 -11.26 -1.09 -7.47
CA THR A 127 -10.71 0.21 -7.91
C THR A 127 -9.75 0.01 -9.08
N LYS A 128 -10.06 0.64 -10.23
CA LYS A 128 -9.29 0.49 -11.47
C LYS A 128 -8.24 1.56 -11.73
N ALA A 129 -8.35 2.70 -11.08
CA ALA A 129 -7.35 3.75 -11.21
C ALA A 129 -7.34 4.67 -9.98
N ILE A 130 -6.28 5.46 -9.84
CA ILE A 130 -6.15 6.56 -8.87
C ILE A 130 -5.59 7.80 -9.59
N GLY A 131 -5.92 9.00 -9.12
CA GLY A 131 -5.32 10.24 -9.62
C GLY A 131 -4.23 10.74 -8.69
N LEU A 132 -3.04 11.02 -9.19
CA LEU A 132 -1.91 11.54 -8.42
C LEU A 132 -1.17 12.62 -9.21
N GLY A 133 -1.12 13.83 -8.66
CA GLY A 133 -0.31 14.92 -9.20
C GLY A 133 -0.70 15.35 -10.62
N GLY A 134 -1.98 15.26 -10.97
CA GLY A 134 -2.47 15.55 -12.33
C GLY A 134 -2.53 14.35 -13.26
N PHE A 135 -1.97 13.19 -12.88
CA PHE A 135 -1.93 11.99 -13.72
C PHE A 135 -2.89 10.91 -13.22
N VAL A 136 -3.49 10.17 -14.16
CA VAL A 136 -4.31 9.00 -13.86
C VAL A 136 -3.45 7.74 -13.95
N PHE A 137 -3.35 6.99 -12.86
CA PHE A 137 -2.64 5.74 -12.78
C PHE A 137 -3.63 4.58 -12.78
N TYR A 138 -3.49 3.68 -13.74
CA TYR A 138 -4.35 2.51 -13.91
C TYR A 138 -3.77 1.30 -13.18
N ARG A 139 -4.65 0.57 -12.50
CA ARG A 139 -4.36 -0.73 -11.90
C ARG A 139 -4.37 -1.80 -13.00
N ASP A 140 -3.60 -2.86 -12.79
CA ASP A 140 -3.52 -4.05 -13.67
C ASP A 140 -2.84 -3.83 -15.04
N THR A 141 -2.48 -2.60 -15.40
CA THR A 141 -1.60 -2.33 -16.54
C THR A 141 -0.14 -2.54 -16.13
N PRO A 142 0.63 -3.40 -16.84
CA PRO A 142 2.00 -3.68 -16.47
C PRO A 142 2.88 -2.45 -16.64
N CYS A 143 3.73 -2.18 -15.66
CA CYS A 143 4.82 -1.23 -15.86
C CYS A 143 5.81 -1.80 -16.88
N PRO A 144 6.30 -0.99 -17.84
CA PRO A 144 7.35 -1.41 -18.75
C PRO A 144 8.60 -1.82 -17.98
N VAL A 145 9.22 -2.93 -18.38
CA VAL A 145 10.53 -3.30 -17.88
C VAL A 145 11.51 -2.22 -18.35
N GLN A 146 12.13 -1.49 -17.42
CA GLN A 146 13.20 -0.57 -17.79
C GLN A 146 14.35 -1.41 -18.36
N ARG A 147 14.63 -1.25 -19.66
CA ARG A 147 15.90 -1.66 -20.24
C ARG A 147 16.89 -0.58 -19.85
N GLY A 148 17.90 -0.97 -19.07
CA GLY A 148 18.97 -0.09 -18.60
C GLY A 148 19.79 0.52 -19.73
#